data_AF-A0A7Y2A371-F1
#
_entry.id   AF-A0A7Y2A371-F1
#
_cell.length_a   1.000
_cell.length_b   1.000
_cell.length_c   1.000
_cell.angle_alpha   90.00
_cell.angle_beta   90.00
_cell.angle_gamma   90.00
#
_symmetry.space_group_name_H-M   'P 1'
#
loop_
_entity.id
_entity.type
_entity.pdbx_description
1 polymer ?
#
loop_
_entity_poly.entity_id
_entity_poly.type
_entity_poly.pdbx_seq_one_letter_code
_entity_poly.pdbx_strand_id
1 'polypeptide(L)'
;VYPFPGESGHTTDYVEQPAKRIDHVLESVAEFAAPEYGVDVFKLESPMPAASIPGEDDPEVQAAFDELGRLAGRPWVMLSAGATATQFRRVLEHAYRAGASGYLAGRAIWWDAFQAFPDMDAMRAGLTADGLSYMADLNALTDAEATPWTAHPRFGAGGPQLADAGAGFRHAYGEPS
;
A
#
# COMPACT_ATOMS: atom_id res chain seq x y z
N VAL A 1 15.70 -8.51 8.10
CA VAL A 1 14.44 -8.57 8.88
C VAL A 1 14.64 -9.54 10.03
N TYR A 2 14.10 -9.26 11.22
CA TYR A 2 14.28 -10.12 12.40
C TYR A 2 13.45 -11.41 12.22
N PRO A 3 14.02 -12.61 12.35
CA PRO A 3 13.31 -13.86 12.08
C PRO A 3 12.38 -14.23 13.23
N PHE A 4 11.17 -14.70 12.88
CA PHE A 4 10.31 -15.38 13.85
C PHE A 4 10.79 -16.83 14.06
N PRO A 5 10.63 -17.40 15.26
CA PRO A 5 11.04 -18.78 15.52
C PRO A 5 10.29 -19.77 14.61
N GLY A 6 11.02 -20.47 13.74
CA GLY A 6 10.49 -21.53 12.87
C GLY A 6 10.56 -21.26 11.37
N GLU A 7 10.99 -20.08 10.93
CA GLU A 7 11.12 -19.75 9.51
C GLU A 7 12.45 -20.25 8.92
N SER A 8 12.38 -20.84 7.70
CA SER A 8 13.55 -21.19 6.89
C SER A 8 13.41 -20.55 5.51
N GLY A 9 14.50 -19.96 4.99
CA GLY A 9 14.52 -19.24 3.70
C GLY A 9 14.99 -17.78 3.75
N HIS A 10 15.79 -17.39 4.74
CA HIS A 10 16.29 -16.01 4.84
C HIS A 10 17.30 -15.69 3.73
N THR A 11 16.93 -14.78 2.85
CA THR A 11 17.84 -14.09 1.93
C THR A 11 18.00 -12.63 2.38
N THR A 12 19.07 -11.96 1.94
CA THR A 12 19.33 -10.54 2.23
C THR A 12 18.29 -9.60 1.62
N ASP A 13 17.50 -10.08 0.66
CA ASP A 13 16.41 -9.35 0.03
C ASP A 13 15.07 -9.71 0.69
N TYR A 14 14.19 -8.72 0.87
CA TYR A 14 12.82 -9.02 1.29
C TYR A 14 12.11 -9.78 0.17
N VAL A 15 11.87 -11.06 0.42
CA VAL A 15 10.96 -11.92 -0.35
C VAL A 15 9.62 -11.91 0.40
N GLU A 16 8.54 -11.58 -0.30
CA GLU A 16 7.19 -11.68 0.27
C GLU A 16 6.95 -13.11 0.75
N GLN A 17 6.47 -13.26 2.00
CA GLN A 17 6.30 -14.59 2.59
C GLN A 17 5.20 -15.37 1.85
N PRO A 18 5.51 -16.54 1.25
CA PRO A 18 4.51 -17.33 0.53
C PRO A 18 3.39 -17.87 1.44
N ALA A 19 3.70 -18.02 2.74
CA ALA A 19 2.76 -18.44 3.78
C ALA A 19 2.04 -17.26 4.46
N LYS A 20 2.06 -16.05 3.84
CA LYS A 20 1.30 -14.89 4.32
C LYS A 20 -0.15 -15.33 4.55
N ARG A 21 -0.58 -15.26 5.81
CA ARG A 21 -1.95 -15.58 6.18
C ARG A 21 -2.77 -14.31 6.10
N ILE A 22 -3.75 -14.32 5.20
CA ILE A 22 -4.74 -13.25 5.03
C ILE A 22 -5.27 -12.80 6.39
N ASP A 23 -5.61 -13.76 7.25
CA ASP A 23 -6.14 -13.52 8.60
C ASP A 23 -5.26 -12.57 9.43
N HIS A 24 -3.93 -12.72 9.41
CA HIS A 24 -3.05 -11.88 10.23
C HIS A 24 -3.00 -10.43 9.72
N VAL A 25 -3.07 -10.23 8.40
CA VAL A 25 -3.13 -8.88 7.82
C VAL A 25 -4.44 -8.22 8.21
N LEU A 26 -5.56 -8.93 8.04
CA LEU A 26 -6.90 -8.42 8.35
C LEU A 26 -7.07 -8.13 9.85
N GLU A 27 -6.63 -9.04 10.73
CA GLU A 27 -6.67 -8.87 12.19
C GLU A 27 -5.87 -7.64 12.64
N SER A 28 -4.67 -7.45 12.08
CA SER A 28 -3.83 -6.27 12.38
C SER A 28 -4.52 -4.98 11.95
N VAL A 29 -5.10 -4.94 10.75
CA VAL A 29 -5.83 -3.76 10.27
C VAL A 29 -7.05 -3.47 11.13
N ALA A 30 -7.79 -4.51 11.53
CA ALA A 30 -8.95 -4.37 12.41
C ALA A 30 -8.58 -3.78 13.78
N GLU A 31 -7.49 -4.25 14.39
CA GLU A 31 -6.97 -3.74 15.66
C GLU A 31 -6.58 -2.26 15.55
N PHE A 32 -5.71 -1.92 14.60
CA PHE A 32 -5.21 -0.55 14.49
C PHE A 32 -6.23 0.46 13.94
N ALA A 33 -7.38 -0.01 13.43
CA ALA A 33 -8.50 0.86 13.08
C ALA A 33 -9.24 1.41 14.30
N ALA A 34 -8.99 0.87 15.50
CA ALA A 34 -9.62 1.32 16.74
C ALA A 34 -9.34 2.83 17.01
N PRO A 35 -10.33 3.59 17.50
CA PRO A 35 -10.21 5.03 17.66
C PRO A 35 -9.03 5.48 18.54
N GLU A 36 -8.64 4.69 19.54
CA GLU A 36 -7.53 5.03 20.45
C GLU A 36 -6.17 5.17 19.76
N TYR A 37 -5.97 4.52 18.61
CA TYR A 37 -4.72 4.63 17.86
C TYR A 37 -4.63 5.90 17.03
N GLY A 38 -5.74 6.61 16.81
CA GLY A 38 -5.74 7.89 16.10
C GLY A 38 -5.22 7.84 14.66
N VAL A 39 -5.27 6.70 13.97
CA VAL A 39 -4.70 6.53 12.62
C VAL A 39 -5.43 7.39 11.58
N ASP A 40 -4.75 8.29 10.87
CA ASP A 40 -5.40 9.07 9.82
C ASP A 40 -5.45 8.38 8.45
N VAL A 41 -4.34 7.76 8.07
CA VAL A 41 -4.17 7.07 6.79
C VAL A 41 -3.42 5.77 7.05
N PHE A 42 -3.91 4.68 6.48
CA PHE A 42 -3.17 3.43 6.49
C PHE A 42 -2.25 3.28 5.29
N LYS A 43 -1.07 2.71 5.52
CA LYS A 43 -0.25 2.12 4.47
C LYS A 43 -0.32 0.61 4.64
N LEU A 44 -1.09 -0.05 3.78
CA LEU A 44 -1.43 -1.47 3.92
C LEU A 44 -0.66 -2.33 2.93
N GLU A 45 -0.36 -3.55 3.34
CA GLU A 45 0.11 -4.61 2.46
C GLU A 45 -1.06 -5.37 1.83
N SER A 46 -0.79 -6.01 0.68
CA SER A 46 -1.73 -6.92 0.04
C SER A 46 -2.12 -8.05 1.01
N PRO A 47 -3.42 -8.41 1.11
CA PRO A 47 -3.88 -9.45 2.03
C PRO A 47 -3.33 -10.83 1.66
N MET A 48 -2.90 -11.02 0.41
CA MET A 48 -2.30 -12.24 -0.12
C MET A 48 -1.04 -11.93 -0.93
N PRO A 49 -0.17 -12.93 -1.18
CA PRO A 49 1.03 -12.72 -1.98
C PRO A 49 0.72 -12.12 -3.35
N ALA A 50 1.45 -11.09 -3.77
CA ALA A 50 1.22 -10.45 -5.07
C ALA A 50 1.40 -11.43 -6.25
N ALA A 51 2.24 -12.45 -6.06
CA ALA A 51 2.46 -13.52 -7.03
C ALA A 51 1.26 -14.49 -7.17
N SER A 52 0.36 -14.57 -6.19
CA SER A 52 -0.83 -15.43 -6.27
C SER A 52 -2.03 -14.74 -6.93
N ILE A 53 -1.94 -13.43 -7.19
CA ILE A 53 -3.03 -12.68 -7.83
C ILE A 53 -2.99 -12.97 -9.36
N PRO A 54 -4.06 -13.57 -9.90
CA PRO A 54 -4.14 -13.89 -11.32
C PRO A 54 -4.21 -12.62 -12.17
N GLY A 55 -3.99 -12.76 -13.48
CA GLY A 55 -4.12 -11.64 -14.42
C GLY A 55 -5.56 -11.41 -14.91
N GLU A 56 -6.50 -12.21 -14.42
CA GLU A 56 -7.94 -12.13 -14.71
C GLU A 56 -8.70 -11.86 -13.42
N ASP A 57 -9.96 -11.39 -13.55
CA ASP A 57 -10.79 -11.12 -12.38
C ASP A 57 -11.07 -12.40 -11.60
N ASP A 58 -10.77 -12.35 -10.30
CA ASP A 58 -11.02 -13.43 -9.35
C ASP A 58 -11.88 -12.90 -8.18
N PRO A 59 -13.12 -13.40 -8.00
CA PRO A 59 -14.00 -12.97 -6.92
C PRO A 59 -13.47 -13.23 -5.51
N GLU A 60 -12.69 -14.30 -5.29
CA GLU A 60 -12.12 -14.62 -3.98
C GLU A 60 -11.01 -13.63 -3.62
N VAL A 61 -10.18 -13.29 -4.61
CA VAL A 61 -9.17 -12.25 -4.46
C VAL A 61 -9.84 -10.92 -4.16
N GLN A 62 -10.84 -10.52 -4.95
CA GLN A 62 -11.53 -9.25 -4.73
C GLN A 62 -12.20 -9.19 -3.35
N ALA A 63 -12.84 -10.28 -2.90
CA ALA A 63 -13.47 -10.34 -1.58
C ALA A 63 -12.46 -10.09 -0.43
N ALA A 64 -11.22 -10.60 -0.56
CA ALA A 64 -10.17 -10.33 0.43
C ALA A 64 -9.75 -8.85 0.46
N PHE A 65 -9.68 -8.20 -0.70
CA PHE A 65 -9.39 -6.75 -0.76
C PHE A 65 -10.57 -5.91 -0.25
N ASP A 66 -11.81 -6.29 -0.57
CA ASP A 66 -13.01 -5.61 -0.07
C ASP A 66 -13.08 -5.66 1.46
N GLU A 67 -12.74 -6.82 2.05
CA GLU A 67 -12.66 -6.97 3.50
C GLU A 67 -11.53 -6.13 4.10
N LEU A 68 -10.37 -6.07 3.44
CA LEU A 68 -9.26 -5.18 3.85
C LEU A 68 -9.71 -3.71 3.87
N GLY A 69 -10.37 -3.24 2.81
CA GLY A 69 -10.89 -1.88 2.72
C GLY A 69 -11.96 -1.59 3.79
N ARG A 70 -12.85 -2.55 4.04
CA ARG A 70 -13.89 -2.46 5.07
C ARG A 70 -13.29 -2.34 6.47
N LEU A 71 -12.28 -3.18 6.79
CA LEU A 71 -11.61 -3.19 8.08
C LEU A 71 -10.76 -1.94 8.31
N ALA A 72 -10.10 -1.42 7.26
CA ALA A 72 -9.32 -0.20 7.35
C ALA A 72 -10.19 0.97 7.82
N GLY A 73 -11.43 1.08 7.31
CA GLY A 73 -12.42 2.07 7.76
C GLY A 73 -11.95 3.54 7.63
N ARG A 74 -10.81 3.78 6.99
CA ARG A 74 -10.10 5.04 6.83
C ARG A 74 -9.37 5.06 5.49
N PRO A 75 -9.03 6.24 4.96
CA PRO A 75 -8.21 6.34 3.76
C PRO A 75 -6.96 5.47 3.88
N TRP A 76 -6.64 4.76 2.82
CA TRP A 76 -5.53 3.83 2.82
C TRP A 76 -4.84 3.80 1.48
N VAL A 77 -3.55 3.48 1.50
CA VAL A 77 -2.71 3.34 0.31
C VAL A 77 -2.02 1.99 0.32
N MET A 78 -1.83 1.43 -0.87
CA MET A 78 -1.24 0.12 -1.04
C MET A 78 0.29 0.19 -1.15
N LEU A 79 1.00 -0.65 -0.41
CA LEU A 79 2.45 -0.81 -0.52
C LEU A 79 2.82 -1.96 -1.44
N SER A 80 4.00 -1.90 -2.07
CA SER A 80 4.39 -2.87 -3.10
C SER A 80 5.01 -4.17 -2.60
N ALA A 81 5.50 -4.22 -1.36
CA ALA A 81 6.10 -5.41 -0.72
C ALA A 81 7.16 -6.19 -1.55
N GLY A 82 7.76 -5.63 -2.61
CA GLY A 82 8.70 -6.39 -3.45
C GLY A 82 8.03 -7.21 -4.56
N ALA A 83 6.74 -6.99 -4.81
CA ALA A 83 6.09 -7.39 -6.05
C ALA A 83 6.82 -6.80 -7.26
N THR A 84 6.83 -7.54 -8.37
CA THR A 84 7.26 -7.00 -9.68
C THR A 84 6.30 -5.92 -10.15
N ALA A 85 6.70 -5.12 -11.13
CA ALA A 85 5.86 -4.06 -11.70
C ALA A 85 4.48 -4.58 -12.16
N THR A 86 4.45 -5.72 -12.86
CA THR A 86 3.22 -6.35 -13.34
C THR A 86 2.35 -6.89 -12.21
N GLN A 87 2.95 -7.53 -11.21
CA GLN A 87 2.20 -8.03 -10.05
C GLN A 87 1.60 -6.88 -9.25
N PHE A 88 2.36 -5.80 -9.04
CA PHE A 88 1.89 -4.67 -8.27
C PHE A 88 0.75 -3.92 -8.97
N ARG A 89 0.76 -3.84 -10.30
CA ARG A 89 -0.37 -3.28 -11.06
C ARG A 89 -1.68 -4.03 -10.77
N ARG A 90 -1.64 -5.37 -10.76
CA ARG A 90 -2.82 -6.20 -10.45
C ARG A 90 -3.30 -6.02 -9.02
N VAL A 91 -2.36 -5.94 -8.06
CA VAL A 91 -2.69 -5.62 -6.66
C VAL A 91 -3.45 -4.29 -6.58
N LEU A 92 -3.02 -3.26 -7.33
CA LEU A 92 -3.67 -1.95 -7.33
C LEU A 92 -5.07 -1.97 -7.93
N GLU A 93 -5.30 -2.70 -9.02
CA GLU A 93 -6.63 -2.87 -9.62
C GLU A 93 -7.66 -3.43 -8.62
N HIS A 94 -7.26 -4.40 -7.78
CA HIS A 94 -8.11 -4.89 -6.70
C HIS A 94 -8.25 -3.89 -5.54
N ALA A 95 -7.14 -3.25 -5.15
CA ALA A 95 -7.12 -2.29 -4.05
C ALA A 95 -7.99 -1.06 -4.32
N TYR A 96 -7.97 -0.53 -5.54
CA TYR A 96 -8.78 0.62 -5.93
C TYR A 96 -10.27 0.30 -5.95
N ARG A 97 -10.65 -0.89 -6.46
CA ARG A 97 -12.03 -1.40 -6.34
C ARG A 97 -12.50 -1.53 -4.88
N ALA A 98 -11.58 -1.85 -3.97
CA ALA A 98 -11.82 -1.90 -2.53
C ALA A 98 -11.69 -0.54 -1.81
N GLY A 99 -11.55 0.57 -2.53
CA GLY A 99 -11.59 1.91 -1.96
C GLY A 99 -10.23 2.49 -1.55
N ALA A 100 -9.10 1.91 -1.98
CA ALA A 100 -7.79 2.51 -1.76
C ALA A 100 -7.69 3.90 -2.42
N SER A 101 -6.97 4.81 -1.75
CA SER A 101 -6.78 6.19 -2.20
C SER A 101 -5.48 6.43 -2.95
N GLY A 102 -4.71 5.38 -3.23
CA GLY A 102 -3.46 5.47 -3.96
C GLY A 102 -2.48 4.40 -3.54
N TYR A 103 -1.20 4.67 -3.79
CA TYR A 103 -0.11 3.75 -3.48
C TYR A 103 1.05 4.47 -2.79
N LEU A 104 1.83 3.72 -2.01
CA LEU A 104 3.12 4.15 -1.49
C LEU A 104 4.15 3.04 -1.76
N ALA A 105 4.71 3.09 -2.96
CA ALA A 105 5.62 2.10 -3.50
C ALA A 105 7.04 2.66 -3.69
N GLY A 106 8.03 1.78 -3.58
CA GLY A 106 9.44 2.12 -3.78
C GLY A 106 10.09 1.11 -4.72
N ARG A 107 10.51 -0.04 -4.18
CA ARG A 107 11.26 -1.06 -4.93
C ARG A 107 10.61 -1.47 -6.26
N ALA A 108 9.28 -1.58 -6.32
CA ALA A 108 8.58 -1.89 -7.57
C ALA A 108 8.83 -0.88 -8.70
N ILE A 109 9.26 0.35 -8.38
CA ILE A 109 9.51 1.43 -9.35
C ILE A 109 10.98 1.54 -9.73
N TRP A 110 11.91 1.40 -8.77
CA TRP A 110 13.32 1.75 -8.98
C TRP A 110 14.32 0.62 -8.74
N TRP A 111 13.90 -0.55 -8.26
CA TRP A 111 14.83 -1.62 -7.87
C TRP A 111 15.69 -2.14 -9.02
N ASP A 112 15.08 -2.37 -10.19
CA ASP A 112 15.79 -2.92 -11.35
C ASP A 112 16.91 -2.00 -11.84
N ALA A 113 16.67 -0.68 -11.85
CA ALA A 113 17.69 0.30 -12.21
C ALA A 113 18.88 0.27 -11.22
N PHE A 114 18.60 0.12 -9.92
CA PHE A 114 19.62 0.08 -8.87
C PHE A 114 20.53 -1.15 -8.93
N GLN A 115 20.16 -2.20 -9.67
CA GLN A 115 21.04 -3.34 -9.93
C GLN A 115 22.29 -2.95 -10.75
N ALA A 116 22.28 -1.78 -11.40
CA ALA A 116 23.43 -1.25 -12.12
C ALA A 116 24.50 -0.64 -11.20
N PHE A 117 24.23 -0.42 -9.90
CA PHE A 117 25.20 0.20 -8.99
C PHE A 117 26.53 -0.59 -8.95
N PRO A 118 27.71 0.07 -9.03
CA PRO A 118 27.94 1.51 -8.94
C PRO A 118 27.94 2.28 -10.27
N ASP A 119 27.49 1.70 -11.38
CA ASP A 119 27.36 2.41 -12.67
C ASP A 119 26.19 3.40 -12.63
N MET A 120 26.53 4.66 -12.35
CA MET A 120 25.56 5.74 -12.19
C MET A 120 24.87 6.13 -13.50
N ASP A 121 25.54 5.97 -14.65
CA ASP A 121 24.98 6.32 -15.95
C ASP A 121 23.96 5.26 -16.39
N ALA A 122 24.28 3.98 -16.23
CA ALA A 122 23.34 2.89 -16.45
C ALA A 122 22.13 2.98 -15.49
N MET A 123 22.36 3.29 -14.21
CA MET A 123 21.28 3.49 -13.23
C MET A 123 20.36 4.66 -13.62
N ARG A 124 20.93 5.79 -14.06
CA ARG A 124 20.14 6.94 -14.55
C ARG A 124 19.34 6.58 -15.80
N ALA A 125 19.93 5.84 -16.74
CA ALA A 125 19.26 5.40 -17.95
C ALA A 125 18.04 4.51 -17.62
N GLY A 126 18.21 3.51 -16.74
CA GLY A 126 17.13 2.64 -16.28
C GLY A 126 16.01 3.38 -15.55
N LEU A 127 16.35 4.31 -14.65
CA LEU A 127 15.34 5.14 -13.98
C LEU A 127 14.55 6.01 -14.97
N THR A 128 15.22 6.57 -15.98
CA THR A 128 14.60 7.47 -16.96
C THR A 128 13.73 6.71 -17.95
N ALA A 129 14.17 5.54 -18.41
CA ALA A 129 13.44 4.74 -19.38
C ALA A 129 12.28 3.96 -18.72
N ASP A 130 12.58 3.19 -17.68
CA ASP A 130 11.62 2.22 -17.14
C ASP A 130 10.89 2.77 -15.91
N GLY A 131 11.63 3.37 -14.97
CA GLY A 131 11.06 3.90 -13.73
C GLY A 131 10.04 5.02 -13.93
N LEU A 132 10.37 6.00 -14.80
CA LEU A 132 9.45 7.09 -15.15
C LEU A 132 8.22 6.59 -15.93
N SER A 133 8.41 5.67 -16.89
CA SER A 133 7.30 5.10 -17.65
C SER A 133 6.33 4.37 -16.73
N TYR A 134 6.86 3.50 -15.87
CA TYR A 134 6.04 2.72 -14.95
C TYR A 134 5.31 3.61 -13.93
N MET A 135 5.98 4.63 -13.38
CA MET A 135 5.32 5.59 -12.49
C MET A 135 4.20 6.37 -13.19
N ALA A 136 4.39 6.74 -14.47
CA ALA A 136 3.33 7.37 -15.25
C ALA A 136 2.12 6.45 -15.45
N ASP A 137 2.35 5.17 -15.71
CA ASP A 137 1.29 4.16 -15.83
C ASP A 137 0.52 3.98 -14.50
N LEU A 138 1.25 3.91 -13.37
CA LEU A 138 0.62 3.83 -12.05
C LEU A 138 -0.21 5.08 -11.71
N ASN A 139 0.28 6.27 -12.09
CA ASN A 139 -0.46 7.51 -11.88
C ASN A 139 -1.72 7.56 -12.73
N ALA A 140 -1.65 7.14 -14.00
CA ALA A 140 -2.83 7.07 -14.86
C ALA A 140 -3.89 6.09 -14.31
N LEU A 141 -3.46 4.93 -13.78
CA LEU A 141 -4.35 3.99 -13.10
C LEU A 141 -4.96 4.61 -11.82
N THR A 142 -4.13 5.28 -11.02
CA THR A 142 -4.56 5.94 -9.77
C THR A 142 -5.62 7.01 -10.06
N ASP A 143 -5.38 7.87 -11.04
CA ASP A 143 -6.30 8.95 -11.42
C ASP A 143 -7.64 8.40 -11.95
N ALA A 144 -7.60 7.24 -12.61
CA ALA A 144 -8.79 6.61 -13.19
C ALA A 144 -9.63 5.85 -12.15
N GLU A 145 -8.99 5.16 -11.20
CA GLU A 145 -9.66 4.12 -10.40
C GLU A 145 -9.59 4.33 -8.88
N ALA A 146 -8.59 5.05 -8.36
CA ALA A 146 -8.45 5.22 -6.92
C ALA A 146 -9.58 6.09 -6.35
N THR A 147 -9.95 5.84 -5.10
CA THR A 147 -10.95 6.64 -4.38
C THR A 147 -10.28 7.87 -3.78
N PRO A 148 -10.61 9.11 -4.18
CA PRO A 148 -10.06 10.31 -3.57
C PRO A 148 -10.25 10.28 -2.05
N TRP A 149 -9.16 10.40 -1.29
CA TRP A 149 -9.23 10.24 0.17
C TRP A 149 -10.21 11.21 0.83
N THR A 150 -10.38 12.41 0.27
CA THR A 150 -11.35 13.43 0.74
C THR A 150 -12.80 12.99 0.61
N ALA A 151 -13.10 12.01 -0.25
CA ALA A 151 -14.43 11.45 -0.46
C ALA A 151 -14.71 10.24 0.46
N HIS A 152 -13.77 9.84 1.31
CA HIS A 152 -13.94 8.70 2.19
C HIS A 152 -15.13 8.90 3.16
N PRO A 153 -16.03 7.92 3.34
CA PRO A 153 -17.26 8.07 4.12
C PRO A 153 -17.07 8.58 5.55
N ARG A 154 -15.93 8.27 6.18
CA ARG A 154 -15.57 8.76 7.54
C ARG A 154 -15.65 10.28 7.69
N PHE A 155 -15.45 11.02 6.62
CA PHE A 155 -15.44 12.49 6.65
C PHE A 155 -16.84 13.09 6.49
N GLY A 156 -17.84 12.28 6.11
CA GLY A 156 -19.20 12.75 5.83
C GLY A 156 -19.25 13.76 4.67
N ALA A 157 -20.42 14.38 4.49
CA ALA A 157 -20.64 15.34 3.38
C ALA A 157 -19.82 16.64 3.49
N GLY A 158 -19.31 16.96 4.69
CA GLY A 158 -18.50 18.14 4.94
C GLY A 158 -17.02 17.98 4.57
N GLY A 159 -16.61 16.78 4.15
CA GLY A 159 -15.21 16.48 3.86
C GLY A 159 -14.32 16.52 5.10
N PRO A 160 -13.00 16.29 4.94
CA PRO A 160 -12.08 16.25 6.05
C PRO A 160 -12.00 17.62 6.74
N GLN A 161 -12.20 17.61 8.06
CA GLN A 161 -12.05 18.80 8.90
C GLN A 161 -10.75 18.68 9.68
N LEU A 162 -9.82 19.61 9.46
CA LEU A 162 -8.59 19.70 10.22
C LEU A 162 -8.83 20.58 11.46
N ALA A 163 -8.98 19.95 12.61
CA ALA A 163 -8.95 20.66 13.88
C ALA A 163 -7.55 21.28 14.09
N ASP A 164 -7.50 22.51 14.57
CA ASP A 164 -6.27 23.20 14.97
C ASP A 164 -5.17 23.27 13.89
N ALA A 165 -5.54 23.34 12.61
CA ALA A 165 -4.64 23.36 11.43
C ALA A 165 -3.61 24.52 11.38
N GLY A 166 -3.50 25.33 12.43
CA GLY A 166 -2.49 26.37 12.57
C GLY A 166 -1.15 25.84 13.08
N ALA A 167 -0.16 26.73 13.16
CA ALA A 167 1.19 26.42 13.67
C ALA A 167 1.22 25.86 15.10
N GLY A 168 0.09 25.94 15.83
CA GLY A 168 -0.08 25.45 17.19
C GLY A 168 -0.60 24.02 17.32
N PHE A 169 -0.92 23.31 16.22
CA PHE A 169 -1.61 22.00 16.26
C PHE A 169 -0.95 20.99 17.21
N ARG A 170 0.39 20.95 17.25
CA ARG A 170 1.18 20.07 18.12
C ARG A 170 0.95 20.28 19.62
N HIS A 171 0.45 21.45 20.01
CA HIS A 171 0.13 21.77 21.40
C HIS A 171 -1.30 21.35 21.78
N ALA A 172 -2.15 21.12 20.76
CA ALA A 172 -3.54 20.67 20.91
C ALA A 172 -3.69 19.16 20.63
N TYR A 173 -2.70 18.52 20.00
CA TYR A 173 -2.58 17.07 19.88
C TYR A 173 -2.41 16.50 21.30
N GLY A 174 -3.54 16.17 21.94
CA GLY A 174 -3.57 15.70 23.32
C GLY A 174 -2.76 14.43 23.52
N GLU A 175 -2.26 14.22 24.75
CA GLU A 175 -1.80 12.89 25.13
C GLU A 175 -2.99 11.92 25.09
N PRO A 176 -2.81 10.68 24.57
CA PRO A 176 -3.89 9.72 24.45
C PRO A 176 -4.52 9.45 25.82
N SER A 177 -5.85 9.58 25.88
CA SER A 177 -6.68 9.27 27.05
C SER A 177 -6.81 7.77 27.28
#